data_AF-A0A972W1E1-F1
#
_entry.id   AF-A0A972W1E1-F1
#
_cell.length_a   1.000
_cell.length_b   1.000
_cell.length_c   1.000
_cell.angle_alpha   90.00
_cell.angle_beta   90.00
_cell.angle_gamma   90.00
#
_symmetry.space_group_name_H-M   'P 1'
#
loop_
_entity.id
_entity.type
_entity.pdbx_description
1 polymer ?
#
loop_
_entity_poly.entity_id
_entity_poly.type
_entity_poly.pdbx_seq_one_letter_code
_entity_poly.pdbx_strand_id
1 'polypeptide(L)'
;MAITYRNSLLTVTALALACSSAHLFAQTKAHSMASYTTCAVYHRMLAGAYMRERQSPELANIETQKMQEFIARAKRAGQQTSSAEATEQQFLEAWRADLQSMEDQINRNYKNISHLRINYKKPCAALQAAQDEPAN
;
A
#
# COMPACT_ATOMS: atom_id res chain seq x y z
N MET A 1 49.10 15.77 47.00
CA MET A 1 48.06 16.54 46.28
C MET A 1 48.67 16.97 44.95
N ALA A 2 48.12 16.80 43.75
CA ALA A 2 46.85 16.26 43.28
C ALA A 2 47.11 15.62 41.89
N ILE A 3 46.41 14.52 41.57
CA ILE A 3 46.45 13.87 40.25
C ILE A 3 45.33 14.47 39.41
N THR A 4 45.69 15.22 38.37
CA THR A 4 44.74 15.76 37.37
C THR A 4 44.32 14.66 36.39
N TYR A 5 43.07 14.21 36.51
CA TYR A 5 42.45 13.24 35.60
C TYR A 5 41.88 13.92 34.34
N ARG A 6 42.56 13.64 33.23
CA ARG A 6 42.01 13.04 31.99
C ARG A 6 40.77 13.68 31.35
N ASN A 7 41.05 14.60 30.44
CA ASN A 7 40.12 15.19 29.48
C ASN A 7 39.89 14.23 28.29
N SER A 8 39.06 13.20 28.46
CA SER A 8 38.83 12.17 27.41
C SER A 8 37.36 11.80 27.18
N LEU A 9 36.42 12.61 27.66
CA LEU A 9 34.98 12.35 27.47
C LEU A 9 34.35 13.04 26.25
N LEU A 10 35.03 14.03 25.64
CA LEU A 10 34.43 14.87 24.60
C LEU A 10 34.57 14.33 23.18
N THR A 11 35.49 13.38 22.92
CA THR A 11 35.72 12.83 21.57
C THR A 11 34.92 11.57 21.26
N VAL A 12 34.42 10.84 22.26
CA VAL A 12 33.70 9.58 22.04
C VAL A 12 32.23 9.82 21.68
N THR A 13 31.65 10.96 22.08
CA THR A 13 30.24 11.28 21.81
C THR A 13 29.98 11.80 20.39
N ALA A 14 30.99 12.29 19.68
CA ALA A 14 30.81 12.83 18.33
C ALA A 14 30.74 11.74 17.24
N LEU A 15 31.42 10.59 17.42
CA LEU A 15 31.43 9.52 16.40
C LEU A 15 30.20 8.61 16.44
N ALA A 16 29.51 8.52 17.59
CA ALA A 16 28.30 7.71 17.72
C ALA A 16 27.07 8.41 17.07
N LEU A 17 27.07 9.74 16.98
CA LEU A 17 25.93 10.49 16.44
C LEU A 17 25.87 10.53 14.90
N ALA A 18 26.99 10.28 14.21
CA ALA A 18 27.05 10.33 12.75
C ALA A 18 26.61 9.01 12.08
N CYS A 19 26.52 7.90 12.83
CA CYS A 19 26.20 6.59 12.27
C CYS A 19 24.71 6.22 12.36
N SER A 20 23.89 7.00 13.07
CA SER A 20 22.45 6.73 13.21
C SER A 20 21.59 7.36 12.12
N SER A 21 22.11 8.36 11.39
CA SER A 21 21.36 9.06 10.34
C SER A 21 21.34 8.31 9.00
N ALA A 22 22.23 7.33 8.80
CA ALA A 22 22.31 6.57 7.55
C ALA A 22 21.25 5.46 7.42
N HIS A 23 20.51 5.12 8.48
CA HIS A 23 19.44 4.10 8.42
C HIS A 23 18.03 4.67 8.23
N LEU A 24 17.86 6.00 8.27
CA LEU A 24 16.55 6.65 8.08
C LEU A 24 16.21 6.97 6.63
N PHE A 25 17.17 6.81 5.71
CA PHE A 25 16.98 7.07 4.29
C PHE A 25 16.91 5.75 3.52
N ALA A 26 15.78 5.56 2.83
CA ALA A 26 15.48 4.46 1.91
C ALA A 26 15.17 3.09 2.53
N GLN A 27 14.19 3.02 3.42
CA GLN A 27 13.27 1.88 3.34
C GLN A 27 12.26 2.19 2.25
N THR A 28 12.63 1.93 0.99
CA THR A 28 11.63 1.71 -0.06
C THR A 28 10.82 0.51 0.42
N LYS A 29 9.70 0.78 1.12
CA LYS A 29 8.81 -0.27 1.60
C LYS A 29 8.32 -0.97 0.34
N ALA A 30 8.87 -2.15 0.05
CA ALA A 30 8.30 -3.02 -0.96
C ALA A 30 6.83 -3.17 -0.61
N HIS A 31 5.95 -2.66 -1.47
CA HIS A 31 4.53 -2.70 -1.20
C HIS A 31 4.05 -4.14 -1.20
N SER A 32 3.29 -4.53 -0.18
CA SER A 32 2.89 -5.92 0.00
C SER A 32 1.77 -6.31 -0.95
N MET A 33 1.67 -7.62 -1.22
CA MET A 33 0.52 -8.19 -1.93
C MET A 33 -0.80 -7.73 -1.30
N ALA A 34 -0.89 -7.69 0.04
CA ALA A 34 -2.07 -7.22 0.74
C ALA A 34 -2.44 -5.76 0.37
N SER A 35 -1.48 -4.83 0.36
CA SER A 35 -1.75 -3.44 -0.02
C SER A 35 -2.28 -3.31 -1.45
N TYR A 36 -1.71 -4.06 -2.38
CA TYR A 36 -2.20 -4.08 -3.76
C TYR A 36 -3.59 -4.70 -3.87
N THR A 37 -3.86 -5.80 -3.17
CA THR A 37 -5.19 -6.42 -3.12
C THR A 37 -6.25 -5.44 -2.59
N THR A 38 -5.96 -4.74 -1.50
CA THR A 38 -6.87 -3.73 -0.94
C THR A 38 -7.21 -2.64 -1.97
N CYS A 39 -6.21 -2.12 -2.69
CA CYS A 39 -6.47 -1.12 -3.72
C CYS A 39 -7.22 -1.70 -4.93
N ALA A 40 -6.96 -2.94 -5.33
CA ALA A 40 -7.74 -3.61 -6.37
C ALA A 40 -9.22 -3.69 -6.00
N VAL A 41 -9.53 -4.12 -4.76
CA VAL A 41 -10.90 -4.19 -4.26
C VAL A 41 -11.53 -2.79 -4.19
N TYR A 42 -10.80 -1.77 -3.73
CA TYR A 42 -11.29 -0.40 -3.74
C TYR A 42 -11.75 0.05 -5.13
N HIS A 43 -10.92 -0.19 -6.16
CA HIS A 43 -11.24 0.15 -7.53
C HIS A 43 -12.41 -0.68 -8.10
N ARG A 44 -12.54 -1.96 -7.71
CA ARG A 44 -13.75 -2.76 -7.98
C ARG A 44 -15.02 -2.11 -7.43
N MET A 45 -14.96 -1.65 -6.18
CA MET A 45 -16.11 -1.02 -5.52
C MET A 45 -16.50 0.31 -6.21
N LEU A 46 -15.50 1.09 -6.64
CA LEU A 46 -15.75 2.30 -7.44
C LEU A 46 -16.38 1.99 -8.79
N ALA A 47 -15.87 0.99 -9.52
CA ALA A 47 -16.45 0.57 -10.79
C ALA A 47 -17.92 0.17 -10.62
N GLY A 48 -18.23 -0.60 -9.57
CA GLY A 48 -19.59 -0.97 -9.22
C GLY A 48 -20.49 0.23 -8.90
N ALA A 49 -19.98 1.22 -8.18
CA ALA A 49 -20.71 2.46 -7.93
C ALA A 49 -20.97 3.27 -9.21
N TYR A 50 -19.99 3.35 -10.11
CA TYR A 50 -20.15 4.05 -11.38
C TYR A 50 -21.18 3.38 -12.30
N MET A 51 -21.23 2.05 -12.32
CA MET A 51 -22.23 1.31 -13.07
C MET A 51 -23.64 1.50 -12.52
N ARG A 52 -23.82 1.33 -11.20
CA ARG A 52 -25.16 1.31 -10.58
C ARG A 52 -25.72 2.68 -10.26
N GLU A 53 -24.92 3.54 -9.64
CA GLU A 53 -25.41 4.79 -9.07
C GLU A 53 -25.21 5.98 -10.00
N ARG A 54 -24.14 5.96 -10.80
CA ARG A 54 -23.81 7.10 -11.68
C ARG A 54 -24.07 6.84 -13.16
N GLN A 55 -24.46 5.61 -13.51
CA GLN A 55 -24.71 5.19 -14.90
C GLN A 55 -23.61 5.67 -15.86
N SER A 56 -22.36 5.60 -15.41
CA SER A 56 -21.19 6.14 -16.09
C SER A 56 -20.28 4.97 -16.51
N PRO A 57 -20.59 4.26 -17.61
CA PRO A 57 -19.87 3.06 -18.02
C PRO A 57 -18.39 3.35 -18.34
N GLU A 58 -18.08 4.53 -18.87
CA GLU A 58 -16.70 4.96 -19.13
C GLU A 58 -15.87 5.02 -17.83
N LEU A 59 -16.39 5.68 -16.79
CA LEU A 59 -15.72 5.75 -15.49
C LEU A 59 -15.61 4.37 -14.84
N ALA A 60 -16.63 3.52 -14.97
CA ALA A 60 -16.56 2.15 -14.49
C ALA A 60 -15.46 1.35 -15.18
N ASN A 61 -15.26 1.55 -16.49
CA ASN A 61 -14.20 0.91 -17.25
C ASN A 61 -12.80 1.37 -16.79
N ILE A 62 -12.61 2.67 -16.58
CA ILE A 62 -11.35 3.22 -16.05
C ILE A 62 -11.01 2.60 -14.69
N GLU A 63 -11.98 2.53 -13.77
CA GLU A 63 -11.75 1.91 -12.46
C GLU A 63 -11.54 0.39 -12.56
N THR A 64 -12.16 -0.27 -13.54
CA THR A 64 -11.91 -1.69 -13.82
C THR A 64 -10.48 -1.92 -14.31
N GLN A 65 -9.94 -1.06 -15.15
CA GLN A 65 -8.55 -1.14 -15.60
C GLN A 65 -7.57 -1.01 -14.41
N LYS A 66 -7.77 0.00 -13.56
CA LYS A 66 -6.97 0.17 -12.33
C LYS A 66 -7.04 -1.04 -11.41
N MET A 67 -8.23 -1.62 -11.24
CA MET A 67 -8.40 -2.87 -10.48
C MET A 67 -7.51 -3.98 -11.05
N GLN A 68 -7.52 -4.21 -12.37
CA GLN A 68 -6.72 -5.26 -13.00
C GLN A 68 -5.20 -5.02 -12.84
N GLU A 69 -4.75 -3.78 -12.96
CA GLU A 69 -3.36 -3.41 -12.69
C GLU A 69 -2.94 -3.77 -11.27
N PHE A 70 -3.77 -3.45 -10.28
CA PHE A 70 -3.50 -3.79 -8.89
C PHE A 70 -3.53 -5.30 -8.62
N ILE A 71 -4.41 -6.06 -9.27
CA ILE A 71 -4.41 -7.53 -9.20
C ILE A 71 -3.08 -8.09 -9.71
N ALA A 72 -2.62 -7.64 -10.87
CA ALA A 72 -1.36 -8.10 -11.44
C ALA A 72 -0.17 -7.78 -10.52
N ARG A 73 -0.17 -6.59 -9.90
CA ARG A 73 0.86 -6.17 -8.94
C ARG A 73 0.81 -6.99 -7.65
N ALA A 74 -0.38 -7.27 -7.11
CA ALA A 74 -0.56 -8.10 -5.93
C ALA A 74 0.05 -9.49 -6.15
N LYS A 75 -0.30 -10.15 -7.25
CA LYS A 75 0.21 -11.49 -7.59
C LYS A 75 1.72 -11.48 -7.83
N ARG A 76 2.25 -10.47 -8.52
CA ARG A 76 3.71 -10.31 -8.70
C ARG A 76 4.43 -10.16 -7.36
N ALA A 77 3.88 -9.37 -6.43
CA ALA A 77 4.47 -9.18 -5.11
C ALA A 77 4.46 -10.48 -4.29
N GLY A 78 3.35 -11.25 -4.30
CA GLY A 78 3.29 -12.53 -3.58
C GLY A 78 4.26 -13.58 -4.14
N GLN A 79 4.45 -13.61 -5.45
CA GLN A 79 5.38 -14.53 -6.12
C GLN A 79 6.86 -14.27 -5.80
N GLN A 80 7.21 -13.13 -5.21
CA GLN A 80 8.57 -12.87 -4.71
C GLN A 80 8.90 -13.72 -3.48
N THR A 81 7.89 -14.22 -2.77
CA THR A 81 8.05 -14.89 -1.48
C THR A 81 7.37 -16.26 -1.40
N SER A 82 6.61 -16.66 -2.43
CA SER A 82 5.78 -17.86 -2.40
C SER A 82 5.60 -18.45 -3.80
N SER A 83 5.20 -19.73 -3.89
CA SER A 83 4.86 -20.35 -5.18
C SER A 83 3.66 -19.65 -5.83
N ALA A 84 3.47 -19.83 -7.14
CA ALA A 84 2.33 -19.25 -7.84
C ALA A 84 0.98 -19.73 -7.28
N GLU A 85 0.88 -21.02 -6.92
CA GLU A 85 -0.33 -21.59 -6.32
C GLU A 85 -0.60 -21.01 -4.93
N ALA A 86 0.41 -20.96 -4.06
CA ALA A 86 0.26 -20.38 -2.72
C ALA A 86 -0.08 -18.88 -2.80
N THR A 87 0.53 -18.16 -3.75
CA THR A 87 0.23 -16.75 -4.01
C THR A 87 -1.23 -16.56 -4.43
N GLU A 88 -1.76 -17.40 -5.33
CA GLU A 88 -3.15 -17.30 -5.76
C GLU A 88 -4.11 -17.54 -4.60
N GLN A 89 -3.84 -18.53 -3.75
CA GLN A 89 -4.65 -18.82 -2.58
C GLN A 89 -4.67 -17.64 -1.60
N GLN A 90 -3.50 -17.09 -1.26
CA GLN A 90 -3.39 -15.94 -0.37
C GLN A 90 -4.05 -14.69 -0.97
N PHE A 91 -3.89 -14.46 -2.28
CA PHE A 91 -4.56 -13.36 -2.98
C PHE A 91 -6.08 -13.49 -2.90
N LEU A 92 -6.64 -14.67 -3.18
CA LEU A 92 -8.08 -14.90 -3.16
C LEU A 92 -8.66 -14.78 -1.73
N GLU A 93 -7.91 -15.22 -0.72
CA GLU A 93 -8.29 -15.04 0.68
C GLU A 93 -8.36 -13.55 1.05
N ALA A 94 -7.27 -12.81 0.80
CA ALA A 94 -7.21 -11.38 1.06
C ALA A 94 -8.28 -10.61 0.27
N TRP A 95 -8.51 -10.96 -0.99
CA TRP A 95 -9.52 -10.34 -1.83
C TRP A 95 -10.93 -10.50 -1.26
N ARG A 96 -11.29 -11.71 -0.81
CA ARG A 96 -12.61 -11.96 -0.19
C ARG A 96 -12.78 -11.17 1.09
N ALA A 97 -11.75 -11.14 1.94
CA ALA A 97 -11.76 -10.40 3.20
C ALA A 97 -11.92 -8.88 2.96
N ASP A 98 -11.12 -8.31 2.06
CA ASP A 98 -11.19 -6.89 1.72
C ASP A 98 -12.53 -6.52 1.07
N LEU A 99 -13.04 -7.37 0.17
CA LEU A 99 -14.33 -7.13 -0.47
C LEU A 99 -15.46 -7.09 0.56
N GLN A 100 -15.51 -8.08 1.45
CA GLN A 100 -16.51 -8.11 2.52
C GLN A 100 -16.39 -6.88 3.43
N SER A 101 -15.17 -6.53 3.87
CA SER A 101 -14.91 -5.37 4.71
C SER A 101 -15.37 -4.06 4.05
N MET A 102 -15.05 -3.86 2.77
CA MET A 102 -15.44 -2.65 2.05
C MET A 102 -16.94 -2.59 1.75
N GLU A 103 -17.57 -3.73 1.49
CA GLU A 103 -19.04 -3.82 1.40
C GLU A 103 -19.69 -3.42 2.72
N ASP A 104 -19.19 -3.91 3.85
CA ASP A 104 -19.74 -3.60 5.17
C ASP A 104 -19.52 -2.12 5.53
N GLN A 105 -18.36 -1.53 5.19
CA GLN A 105 -18.08 -0.11 5.39
C GLN A 105 -19.05 0.83 4.66
N ILE A 106 -19.62 0.40 3.54
CA ILE A 106 -20.64 1.17 2.80
C ILE A 106 -22.07 0.74 3.15
N ASN A 107 -22.24 -0.13 4.16
CA ASN A 107 -23.50 -0.78 4.48
C ASN A 107 -24.16 -1.44 3.26
N ARG A 108 -23.33 -2.08 2.42
CA ARG A 108 -23.70 -2.74 1.15
C ARG A 108 -24.45 -1.84 0.17
N ASN A 109 -24.39 -0.52 0.37
CA ASN A 109 -25.10 0.46 -0.41
C ASN A 109 -24.09 1.33 -1.18
N TYR A 110 -24.07 1.17 -2.50
CA TYR A 110 -23.11 1.87 -3.36
C TYR A 110 -23.30 3.39 -3.40
N LYS A 111 -24.42 3.93 -2.90
CA LYS A 111 -24.57 5.38 -2.64
C LYS A 111 -23.58 5.89 -1.60
N ASN A 112 -23.16 5.03 -0.67
CA ASN A 112 -22.22 5.35 0.40
C ASN A 112 -20.75 5.18 0.00
N ILE A 113 -20.45 5.06 -1.30
CA ILE A 113 -19.08 4.87 -1.79
C ILE A 113 -18.11 6.02 -1.43
N SER A 114 -18.63 7.18 -1.01
CA SER A 114 -17.84 8.28 -0.44
C SER A 114 -17.00 7.85 0.77
N HIS A 115 -17.51 6.95 1.61
CA HIS A 115 -16.77 6.41 2.76
C HIS A 115 -15.47 5.73 2.32
N LEU A 116 -15.54 4.89 1.28
CA LEU A 116 -14.33 4.25 0.73
C LEU A 116 -13.40 5.27 0.09
N ARG A 117 -13.91 6.32 -0.57
CA ARG A 117 -13.05 7.38 -1.14
C ARG A 117 -12.25 8.11 -0.07
N ILE A 118 -12.82 8.36 1.11
CA ILE A 118 -12.13 9.01 2.22
C ILE A 118 -10.95 8.14 2.69
N ASN A 119 -11.19 6.84 2.85
CA ASN A 119 -10.22 5.92 3.45
C ASN A 119 -9.13 5.48 2.45
N TYR A 120 -9.49 5.24 1.19
CA TYR A 120 -8.63 4.52 0.25
C TYR A 120 -8.08 5.37 -0.91
N LYS A 121 -8.67 6.53 -1.23
CA LYS A 121 -8.22 7.34 -2.38
C LYS A 121 -6.75 7.74 -2.28
N LYS A 122 -6.35 8.33 -1.16
CA LYS A 122 -4.96 8.78 -0.94
C LYS A 122 -3.96 7.62 -0.92
N PRO A 123 -4.13 6.57 -0.09
CA PRO A 123 -3.15 5.48 -0.05
C PRO A 123 -3.05 4.74 -1.39
N CYS A 124 -4.16 4.52 -2.10
CA CYS A 124 -4.11 3.85 -3.40
C CYS A 124 -3.49 4.72 -4.51
N ALA A 125 -3.70 6.04 -4.48
CA ALA A 125 -3.01 6.96 -5.38
C ALA A 125 -1.49 7.01 -5.12
N ALA A 126 -1.07 7.03 -3.85
CA ALA A 126 0.34 6.96 -3.49
C ALA A 126 0.97 5.63 -3.93
N LEU A 127 0.25 4.53 -3.74
CA LEU A 127 0.67 3.20 -4.18
C LEU A 127 0.75 3.07 -5.70
N GLN A 128 -0.09 3.80 -6.43
CA GLN A 128 -0.03 3.86 -7.89
C GLN A 128 1.18 4.68 -8.35
N ALA A 129 1.41 5.85 -7.75
CA ALA A 129 2.50 6.77 -8.12
C ALA A 129 3.90 6.24 -7.77
N ALA A 130 4.05 5.51 -6.67
CA ALA A 130 5.31 4.85 -6.29
C ALA A 130 5.76 3.78 -7.29
N GLN A 131 5.02 3.57 -8.37
CA GLN A 131 5.32 2.63 -9.44
C GLN A 131 5.69 3.33 -10.75
N ASP A 132 5.43 4.64 -10.84
CA ASP A 132 5.80 5.49 -11.98
C ASP A 132 7.18 6.14 -11.79
N GLU A 133 7.80 6.01 -10.60
CA GLU A 133 9.19 6.38 -10.39
C GLU A 133 10.14 5.33 -11.00
N PRO A 134 11.03 5.72 -11.94
CA PRO A 134 12.02 4.80 -12.48
C PRO A 134 12.97 4.36 -11.36
N ALA A 135 13.26 3.07 -11.30
CA ALA A 135 14.36 2.54 -10.50
C ALA A 135 15.66 3.20 -10.99
N ASN A 136 16.18 4.13 -10.19
CA ASN A 136 17.45 4.82 -10.42
C ASN A 136 18.62 3.89 -10.08
#